data_AF-A0A920I5L3-F1
#
_entry.id   AF-A0A920I5L3-F1
#
_cell.length_a   1.000
_cell.length_b   1.000
_cell.length_c   1.000
_cell.angle_alpha   90.00
_cell.angle_beta   90.00
_cell.angle_gamma   90.00
#
_symmetry.space_group_name_H-M   'P 1'
#
loop_
_entity.id
_entity.type
_entity.pdbx_description
1 polymer ?
#
loop_
_entity_poly.entity_id
_entity_poly.type
_entity_poly.pdbx_seq_one_letter_code
_entity_poly.pdbx_strand_id
1 'polypeptide(L)'
;MLQALRDALPDLRAVEMEGAAVAQVAEQEGVPWLVLRVISDGADEAAAQSFEDFVKRYEQQAWRLIEALLQRCKDAPRRCA
;
A
#
# COMPACT_ATOMS: atom_id res chain seq x y z
N MET A 1 8.05 18.63 7.06
CA MET A 1 7.36 17.41 7.52
C MET A 1 8.00 16.14 6.95
N LEU A 2 8.07 15.97 5.63
CA LEU A 2 8.62 14.77 4.99
C LEU A 2 10.06 14.43 5.43
N GLN A 3 10.93 15.44 5.58
CA GLN A 3 12.32 15.23 6.06
C GLN A 3 12.34 14.64 7.48
N ALA A 4 11.52 15.17 8.40
CA ALA A 4 11.44 14.66 9.76
C ALA A 4 10.98 13.18 9.80
N LEU A 5 10.09 12.77 8.89
CA LEU A 5 9.68 11.37 8.76
C LEU A 5 10.82 10.49 8.24
N ARG A 6 11.59 10.95 7.26
CA ARG A 6 12.75 10.21 6.74
C ARG A 6 13.84 10.02 7.78
N ASP A 7 14.09 11.06 8.59
CA ASP A 7 15.09 11.00 9.66
C ASP A 7 14.63 10.07 10.80
N ALA A 8 13.34 10.10 11.15
CA ALA A 8 12.77 9.27 12.21
C ALA A 8 12.60 7.79 11.80
N LEU A 9 12.38 7.53 10.50
CA LEU A 9 12.12 6.21 9.94
C LEU A 9 13.01 5.96 8.72
N PRO A 10 14.27 5.55 8.90
CA PRO A 10 15.25 5.41 7.81
C PRO A 10 14.82 4.43 6.71
N ASP A 11 13.99 3.43 7.05
CA ASP A 11 13.46 2.44 6.12
C ASP A 11 12.12 2.84 5.48
N LEU A 12 11.61 4.05 5.74
CA LEU A 12 10.35 4.54 5.19
C LEU A 12 10.40 4.54 3.65
N ARG A 13 9.52 3.76 3.04
CA ARG A 13 9.40 3.66 1.57
C ARG A 13 8.25 4.47 0.99
N ALA A 14 7.16 4.62 1.73
CA ALA A 14 5.95 5.29 1.30
C ALA A 14 5.15 5.79 2.50
N VAL A 15 4.26 6.76 2.27
CA VAL A 15 3.28 7.25 3.24
C VAL A 15 1.88 7.19 2.64
N GLU A 16 0.90 6.91 3.49
CA GLU A 16 -0.53 6.79 3.16
C GLU A 16 -1.33 6.96 4.46
N MET A 17 -2.66 6.84 4.43
CA MET A 17 -3.50 7.30 5.54
C MET A 17 -4.31 6.20 6.25
N GLU A 18 -4.46 4.99 5.69
CA GLU A 18 -5.37 3.96 6.23
C GLU A 18 -4.70 2.62 6.57
N GLY A 19 -3.56 2.30 5.97
CA GLY A 19 -2.94 0.99 6.01
C GLY A 19 -2.54 0.57 7.43
N ALA A 20 -2.03 1.50 8.23
CA ALA A 20 -1.72 1.26 9.63
C ALA A 20 -2.96 0.92 10.46
N ALA A 21 -4.08 1.62 10.22
CA ALA A 21 -5.35 1.35 10.93
C ALA A 21 -5.93 -0.02 10.56
N VAL A 22 -5.89 -0.39 9.27
CA VAL A 22 -6.32 -1.71 8.79
C VAL A 22 -5.46 -2.82 9.38
N ALA A 23 -4.13 -2.66 9.36
CA ALA A 23 -3.20 -3.62 9.93
C ALA A 23 -3.44 -3.82 11.44
N GLN A 24 -3.65 -2.73 12.17
CA GLN A 24 -3.90 -2.79 13.60
C GLN A 24 -5.15 -3.62 13.95
N VAL A 25 -6.26 -3.41 13.24
CA VAL A 25 -7.49 -4.19 13.47
C VAL A 25 -7.29 -5.65 13.07
N ALA A 26 -6.62 -5.92 11.93
CA ALA A 26 -6.38 -7.29 11.49
C ALA A 26 -5.51 -8.09 12.47
N GLU A 27 -4.47 -7.47 13.03
CA GLU A 27 -3.66 -8.08 14.09
C GLU A 27 -4.49 -8.37 15.35
N GLN A 28 -5.35 -7.44 15.77
CA GLN A 28 -6.22 -7.62 16.95
C GLN A 28 -7.21 -8.79 16.79
N GLU A 29 -7.71 -9.00 15.57
CA GLU A 29 -8.67 -10.05 15.25
C GLU A 29 -8.03 -11.36 14.75
N GLY A 30 -6.69 -11.44 14.71
CA GLY A 30 -5.97 -12.63 14.24
C GLY A 30 -6.18 -12.95 12.75
N VAL A 31 -6.52 -11.95 11.94
CA VAL A 31 -6.76 -12.09 10.50
C VAL A 31 -5.44 -11.86 9.73
N PRO A 32 -4.98 -12.83 8.90
CA PRO A 32 -3.83 -12.61 8.03
C PRO A 32 -4.06 -11.43 7.09
N TRP A 33 -3.09 -10.52 6.99
CA TRP A 33 -3.24 -9.27 6.24
C TRP A 33 -2.01 -8.93 5.40
N LEU A 34 -2.22 -8.05 4.41
CA LEU A 34 -1.21 -7.47 3.54
C LEU A 34 -1.68 -6.07 3.12
N VAL A 35 -0.83 -5.06 3.30
CA VAL A 35 -1.05 -3.72 2.71
C VAL A 35 -0.33 -3.66 1.38
N LEU A 36 -1.11 -3.45 0.30
CA LEU A 36 -0.60 -3.31 -1.06
C LEU A 36 -1.03 -1.94 -1.60
N ARG A 37 -0.05 -1.12 -2.00
CA ARG A 37 -0.25 0.23 -2.51
C ARG A 37 0.52 0.41 -3.81
N VAL A 38 -0.03 1.23 -4.71
CA VAL A 38 0.70 1.76 -5.86
C VAL A 38 1.10 3.20 -5.53
N ILE A 39 2.34 3.56 -5.80
CA ILE A 39 2.85 4.90 -5.55
C ILE A 39 2.22 5.88 -6.53
N SER A 40 1.46 6.85 -6.02
CA SER A 40 0.83 7.90 -6.82
C SER A 40 1.76 9.08 -7.10
N ASP A 41 2.56 9.45 -6.11
CA ASP A 41 3.34 10.69 -6.09
C ASP A 41 4.49 10.63 -5.05
N GLY A 42 5.21 11.75 -4.90
CA GLY A 42 6.37 11.88 -4.02
C GLY A 42 6.07 12.27 -2.57
N ALA A 43 4.80 12.43 -2.20
CA ALA A 43 4.33 12.94 -0.90
C ALA A 43 4.90 14.33 -0.53
N ASP A 44 5.12 15.17 -1.53
CA ASP A 44 5.60 16.54 -1.41
C ASP A 44 4.53 17.56 -1.86
N GLU A 45 4.90 18.85 -1.95
CA GLU A 45 3.96 19.92 -2.31
C GLU A 45 3.40 19.78 -3.74
N ALA A 46 4.07 19.03 -4.63
CA ALA A 46 3.59 18.78 -5.98
C ALA A 46 2.59 17.61 -6.06
N ALA A 47 2.41 16.85 -4.96
CA ALA A 47 1.59 15.64 -4.91
C ALA A 47 0.13 15.87 -5.34
N ALA A 48 -0.46 16.98 -4.92
CA ALA A 48 -1.87 17.29 -5.20
C ALA A 48 -2.16 17.38 -6.70
N GLN A 49 -1.23 17.94 -7.48
CA GLN A 49 -1.37 18.06 -8.93
C GLN A 49 -1.16 16.71 -9.65
N SER A 50 -0.25 15.86 -9.14
CA SER A 50 0.02 14.55 -9.73
C SER A 50 -1.07 13.50 -9.49
N PHE A 51 -1.88 13.66 -8.43
CA PHE A 51 -2.86 12.64 -8.06
C PHE A 51 -3.98 12.47 -9.11
N GLU A 52 -4.49 13.56 -9.69
CA GLU A 52 -5.54 13.48 -10.72
C GLU A 52 -5.06 12.76 -11.99
N ASP A 53 -3.83 13.04 -12.42
CA ASP A 53 -3.21 12.36 -13.56
C ASP A 53 -2.85 10.91 -13.24
N PHE A 54 -2.51 10.63 -11.98
CA PHE A 54 -2.29 9.28 -11.50
C PHE A 54 -3.56 8.43 -11.56
N VAL A 55 -4.72 8.94 -11.11
CA VAL A 55 -5.98 8.17 -11.12
C VAL A 55 -6.30 7.64 -12.52
N LYS A 56 -6.13 8.48 -13.56
CA LYS A 56 -6.33 8.07 -14.97
C LYS A 56 -5.39 6.93 -15.41
N ARG A 57 -4.16 6.89 -14.89
CA ARG A 57 -3.18 5.81 -15.17
C ARG A 57 -3.42 4.57 -14.31
N TYR A 58 -3.87 4.79 -13.08
CA TYR A 58 -4.03 3.76 -12.05
C TYR A 58 -5.12 2.74 -12.40
N GLU A 59 -6.25 3.19 -12.98
CA GLU A 59 -7.37 2.31 -13.34
C GLU A 59 -6.94 1.09 -14.18
N GLN A 60 -5.98 1.28 -15.08
CA GLN A 60 -5.49 0.20 -15.94
C GLN A 60 -4.52 -0.77 -15.24
N GLN A 61 -3.85 -0.32 -14.18
CA GLN A 61 -2.76 -1.04 -13.51
C GLN A 61 -3.22 -1.74 -12.22
N ALA A 62 -4.16 -1.14 -11.49
CA ALA A 62 -4.66 -1.65 -10.22
C ALA A 62 -5.29 -3.05 -10.38
N TRP A 63 -6.11 -3.23 -11.42
CA TRP A 63 -6.77 -4.51 -11.69
C TRP A 63 -5.77 -5.64 -11.93
N ARG A 64 -4.72 -5.38 -12.72
CA ARG A 64 -3.66 -6.36 -13.03
C ARG A 64 -2.93 -6.83 -11.77
N LEU A 65 -2.70 -5.91 -10.82
CA LEU A 65 -2.04 -6.21 -9.56
C LEU A 65 -2.90 -7.15 -8.69
N ILE A 66 -4.20 -6.85 -8.59
CA ILE A 66 -5.16 -7.66 -7.83
C ILE A 66 -5.32 -9.03 -8.47
N GLU A 67 -5.45 -9.10 -9.79
CA GLU A 67 -5.56 -10.35 -10.53
C GLU A 67 -4.34 -11.26 -10.30
N ALA A 68 -3.13 -10.70 -10.42
CA ALA A 68 -1.89 -11.44 -10.16
C ALA A 68 -1.78 -11.93 -8.71
N LEU A 69 -2.21 -11.12 -7.73
CA LEU A 69 -2.24 -11.53 -6.33
C LEU A 69 -3.20 -12.69 -6.11
N LEU A 70 -4.44 -12.59 -6.61
CA LEU A 70 -5.47 -13.61 -6.45
C LEU A 70 -5.08 -14.94 -7.10
N GLN A 71 -4.42 -14.90 -8.26
CA GLN A 71 -3.90 -16.11 -8.92
C GLN A 71 -2.88 -16.82 -8.03
N ARG A 72 -1.95 -16.07 -7.41
CA ARG A 72 -0.89 -16.65 -6.56
C ARG A 72 -1.36 -17.06 -5.17
N CYS A 73 -2.43 -16.44 -4.65
CA CYS A 73 -3.03 -16.84 -3.37
C CYS A 73 -3.57 -18.28 -3.40
N LYS A 74 -3.97 -18.80 -4.56
CA LYS A 74 -4.41 -20.21 -4.70
C LYS A 74 -3.30 -21.20 -4.39
N ASP A 75 -2.06 -20.82 -4.69
CA ASP A 75 -0.87 -21.65 -4.56
C ASP A 75 -0.11 -21.36 -3.25
N ALA A 76 -0.54 -20.36 -2.48
CA ALA A 76 0.14 -19.96 -1.27
C ALA A 76 0.04 -21.08 -0.21
N PRO A 77 1.16 -21.48 0.42
CA PRO A 77 1.12 -22.45 1.51
C PRO A 77 0.22 -21.91 2.61
N ARG A 78 -0.82 -22.67 2.96
CA ARG A 78 -1.65 -22.35 4.13
C ARG A 78 -0.75 -22.43 5.35
N ARG A 79 -0.74 -21.40 6.21
CA ARG A 79 -0.06 -21.49 7.51
C ARG A 79 -0.51 -22.78 8.19
N CYS A 80 0.43 -23.68 8.48
CA CYS A 80 0.18 -24.77 9.41
C CYS A 80 -0.22 -24.14 10.75
N ALA A 81 -1.30 -24.65 11.33
CA ALA A 81 -1.78 -24.24 12.64
C ALA A 81 -0.72 -24.48 13.72
#